data_AF-A0A9X1A9G1-F1
#
_entry.id   AF-A0A9X1A9G1-F1
#
_cell.length_a   1.000
_cell.length_b   1.000
_cell.length_c   1.000
_cell.angle_alpha   90.00
_cell.angle_beta   90.00
_cell.angle_gamma   90.00
#
_symmetry.space_group_name_H-M   'P 1'
#
loop_
_entity.id
_entity.type
_entity.pdbx_description
1 polymer ?
#
loop_
_entity_poly.entity_id
_entity_poly.type
_entity_poly.pdbx_seq_one_letter_code
_entity_poly.pdbx_strand_id
1 'polypeptide(L)'
;MNPTSNQTTVVFRIHTMPDTTASQKAGRPIFSDMEVCDIAFAGNTKTRATFPAHEAEPNATRESVKDGGGVVTYAMLYNDQYRAFKAGVAQPTSGTPLAEAPFLAEAKRRELKALNIHTVEALAGLDGNPLKQLGMGGRELKNQAQAYLDAAAGSADVTSLAAENTALRQQMDDMRAQMADLIAYNKGASGGVAGHTPVEPKVPDPELEPEIEEASTDFEQWDDDRLKDYIAQHTGSRPRGNPSHNTLVAAAAELANG
;
A
#
# COMPACT_ATOMS: atom_id res chain seq x y z
N MET A 1 6.84 5.19 6.50
CA MET A 1 5.63 5.49 7.30
C MET A 1 5.80 4.92 8.69
N ASN A 2 5.72 5.74 9.73
CA ASN A 2 5.69 5.24 11.11
C ASN A 2 4.30 4.58 11.34
N PRO A 3 4.21 3.28 11.68
CA PRO A 3 2.93 2.54 11.67
C PRO A 3 1.85 3.09 12.63
N THR A 4 2.23 3.98 13.55
CA THR A 4 1.32 4.63 14.50
C THR A 4 0.75 5.96 14.01
N SER A 5 1.26 6.55 12.90
CA SER A 5 0.83 7.87 12.43
C SER A 5 -0.63 7.91 12.00
N ASN A 6 -1.17 6.79 11.54
CA ASN A 6 -2.54 6.73 11.00
C ASN A 6 -3.62 6.60 12.08
N GLN A 7 -3.23 6.46 13.35
CA GLN A 7 -4.16 6.36 14.49
C GLN A 7 -4.19 7.61 15.36
N THR A 8 -3.38 8.62 15.04
CA THR A 8 -3.28 9.85 15.80
C THR A 8 -3.85 11.03 15.03
N THR A 9 -4.67 11.83 15.72
CA THR A 9 -5.10 13.13 15.23
C THR A 9 -4.17 14.19 15.80
N VAL A 10 -3.52 14.95 14.91
CA VAL A 10 -2.54 15.97 15.25
C VAL A 10 -3.09 17.34 14.87
N VAL A 11 -3.01 18.29 15.80
CA VAL A 11 -3.42 19.68 15.58
C VAL A 11 -2.43 20.64 16.24
N PHE A 12 -1.93 21.58 15.46
CA PHE A 12 -1.12 22.70 15.97
C PHE A 12 -2.00 23.87 16.40
N ARG A 13 -1.60 24.54 17.48
CA ARG A 13 -2.24 25.77 17.95
C ARG A 13 -1.28 26.63 18.76
N ILE A 14 -1.65 27.88 18.98
CA ILE A 14 -1.03 28.72 20.01
C ILE A 14 -1.56 28.28 21.38
N HIS A 15 -0.65 28.13 22.33
CA HIS A 15 -0.95 27.91 23.73
C HIS A 15 -0.30 29.00 24.58
N THR A 16 -1.14 29.77 25.26
CA THR A 16 -0.71 30.80 26.20
C THR A 16 -0.43 30.16 27.55
N MET A 17 0.83 30.24 28.02
CA MET A 17 1.27 29.68 29.30
C MET A 17 1.81 30.79 30.21
N PRO A 18 1.63 30.68 31.54
CA PRO A 18 2.29 31.60 32.47
C PRO A 18 3.82 31.51 32.36
N ASP A 19 4.48 32.64 32.15
CA ASP A 19 5.93 32.74 32.26
C ASP A 19 6.25 33.08 33.72
N THR A 20 6.52 32.05 34.52
CA THR A 20 6.79 32.19 35.95
C THR A 20 8.04 33.03 36.23
N THR A 21 9.05 32.93 35.36
CA THR A 21 10.33 33.65 35.51
C THR A 21 10.15 35.14 35.22
N ALA A 22 9.50 35.47 34.10
CA ALA A 22 9.19 36.86 33.75
C ALA A 22 8.22 37.47 34.76
N SER A 23 7.20 36.71 35.19
CA SER A 23 6.22 37.17 36.18
C SER A 23 6.87 37.53 37.51
N GLN A 24 7.78 36.69 38.00
CA GLN A 24 8.52 36.93 39.24
C GLN A 24 9.40 38.17 39.14
N LYS A 25 10.11 38.36 38.02
CA LYS A 25 10.97 39.52 37.79
C LYS A 25 10.18 40.83 37.66
N ALA A 26 9.00 40.78 37.05
CA ALA A 26 8.19 41.96 36.77
C ALA A 26 7.21 42.33 37.90
N GLY A 27 7.03 41.46 38.91
CA GLY A 27 6.08 41.68 40.00
C GLY A 27 4.61 41.68 39.56
N ARG A 28 4.30 41.11 38.39
CA ARG A 28 2.93 40.99 37.84
C ARG A 28 2.82 39.76 36.94
N PRO A 29 1.63 39.18 36.74
CA PRO A 29 1.46 38.06 35.81
C PRO A 29 1.88 38.42 34.38
N ILE A 30 2.77 37.62 33.82
CA ILE A 30 3.20 37.64 32.43
C ILE A 30 2.92 36.27 31.83
N PHE A 31 2.33 36.29 30.65
CA PHE A 31 2.05 35.09 29.86
C PHE A 31 2.87 35.16 28.58
N SER A 32 3.27 33.99 28.09
CA SER A 32 3.94 33.84 26.79
C SER A 32 3.14 32.89 25.91
N ASP A 33 3.11 33.20 24.62
CA ASP A 33 2.50 32.36 23.61
C ASP A 33 3.53 31.39 23.07
N MET A 34 3.17 30.11 23.04
CA MET A 34 3.99 29.04 22.49
C MET A 34 3.19 28.25 21.46
N GLU A 35 3.83 27.94 20.35
CA GLU A 35 3.28 27.01 19.37
C GLU A 35 3.39 25.59 19.91
N VAL A 36 2.27 24.88 19.98
CA VAL A 36 2.19 23.52 20.48
C VAL A 36 1.54 22.59 19.46
N CYS A 37 1.93 21.32 19.54
CA CYS A 37 1.36 20.17 18.85
C CYS A 37 0.51 19.39 19.85
N ASP A 38 -0.79 19.30 19.59
CA ASP A 38 -1.69 18.45 20.35
C ASP A 38 -1.95 17.14 19.60
N ILE A 39 -1.67 16.02 20.26
CA ILE A 39 -1.84 14.67 19.74
C ILE A 39 -2.95 13.96 20.51
N ALA A 40 -3.97 13.50 19.79
CA ALA A 40 -5.04 12.65 20.30
C ALA A 40 -4.99 11.28 19.65
N PHE A 41 -5.21 10.21 20.42
CA PHE A 41 -5.21 8.84 19.92
C PHE A 41 -6.64 8.38 19.67
N ALA A 42 -6.84 7.62 18.58
CA ALA A 42 -8.13 7.05 18.23
C ALA A 42 -8.71 6.19 19.38
N GLY A 43 -9.96 6.45 19.75
CA GLY A 43 -10.64 5.78 20.86
C GLY A 43 -10.13 6.17 22.25
N ASN A 44 -9.34 7.23 22.38
CA ASN A 44 -8.98 7.83 23.67
C ASN A 44 -9.45 9.28 23.73
N THR A 45 -10.52 9.52 24.50
CA THR A 45 -11.11 10.84 24.71
C THR A 45 -10.58 11.56 25.94
N LYS A 46 -9.85 10.85 26.82
CA LYS A 46 -9.48 11.35 28.15
C LYS A 46 -8.13 12.06 28.15
N THR A 47 -7.23 11.66 27.27
CA THR A 47 -5.87 12.19 27.25
C THR A 47 -5.56 12.79 25.89
N ARG A 48 -5.22 14.07 25.89
CA ARG A 48 -4.57 14.76 24.77
C ARG A 48 -3.17 15.12 25.23
N ALA A 49 -2.17 14.69 24.48
CA ALA A 49 -0.79 15.02 24.79
C ALA A 49 -0.43 16.32 24.07
N THR A 50 0.04 17.32 24.81
CA THR A 50 0.45 18.62 24.27
C THR A 50 1.96 18.73 24.38
N PHE A 51 2.61 18.98 23.25
CA PHE A 51 4.06 19.14 23.16
C PHE A 51 4.40 20.47 22.48
N PRO A 52 5.50 21.16 22.84
CA PRO A 52 6.01 22.28 22.07
C PRO A 52 6.30 21.88 20.61
N ALA A 53 5.87 22.70 19.65
CA ALA A 53 5.95 22.38 18.23
C ALA A 53 7.40 22.16 17.74
N HIS A 54 8.35 22.89 18.33
CA HIS A 54 9.77 22.83 17.98
C HIS A 54 10.60 21.93 18.90
N GLU A 55 9.97 21.18 19.80
CA GLU A 55 10.67 20.16 20.58
C GLU A 55 10.93 18.92 19.73
N ALA A 56 12.04 18.23 19.99
CA ALA A 56 12.40 16.99 19.34
C ALA A 56 11.34 15.92 19.65
N GLU A 57 10.81 15.26 18.62
CA GLU A 57 9.99 14.07 18.82
C GLU A 57 10.94 12.87 19.00
N PRO A 58 10.90 12.17 20.15
CA PRO A 58 11.93 11.18 20.48
C PRO A 58 12.00 10.00 19.51
N ASN A 59 10.87 9.52 18.98
CA ASN A 59 10.85 8.33 18.13
C ASN A 59 11.37 8.61 16.72
N ALA A 60 10.88 9.68 16.09
CA ALA A 60 11.27 10.17 14.79
C ALA A 60 12.71 10.67 14.80
N THR A 61 13.16 11.30 15.90
CA THR A 61 14.59 11.63 16.06
C THR A 61 15.43 10.37 16.12
N ARG A 62 15.04 9.36 16.91
CA ARG A 62 15.77 8.09 16.99
C ARG A 62 15.84 7.38 15.63
N GLU A 63 14.73 7.34 14.90
CA GLU A 63 14.66 6.76 13.55
C GLU A 63 15.52 7.54 12.56
N SER A 64 15.41 8.88 12.53
CA SER A 64 16.21 9.72 11.64
C SER A 64 17.70 9.56 11.91
N VAL A 65 18.13 9.59 13.17
CA VAL A 65 19.56 9.41 13.54
C VAL A 65 20.07 8.03 13.15
N LYS A 66 19.25 6.98 13.28
CA LYS A 66 19.62 5.62 12.85
C LYS A 66 19.93 5.57 11.34
N ASP A 67 19.22 6.36 10.54
CA ASP A 67 19.38 6.45 9.09
C ASP A 67 20.41 7.52 8.66
N GLY A 68 21.22 8.04 9.60
CA GLY A 68 22.24 9.06 9.34
C GLY A 68 21.71 10.50 9.25
N GLY A 69 20.45 10.71 9.59
CA GLY A 69 19.80 12.01 9.71
C GLY A 69 20.04 12.71 11.05
N GLY A 70 19.15 13.65 11.40
CA GLY A 70 19.32 14.56 12.53
C GLY A 70 18.10 14.60 13.45
N VAL A 71 18.03 15.66 14.27
CA VAL A 71 16.89 15.90 15.17
C VAL A 71 15.64 16.22 14.35
N VAL A 72 14.54 15.53 14.65
CA VAL A 72 13.23 15.76 14.03
C VAL A 72 12.28 16.31 15.08
N THR A 73 11.78 17.53 14.87
CA THR A 73 10.80 18.16 15.76
C THR A 73 9.37 17.76 15.41
N TYR A 74 8.40 17.98 16.29
CA TYR A 74 6.98 17.77 15.98
C TYR A 74 6.52 18.56 14.74
N ALA A 75 6.95 19.81 14.59
CA ALA A 75 6.67 20.65 13.42
C ALA A 75 7.31 20.12 12.12
N MET A 76 8.44 19.41 12.22
CA MET A 76 9.06 18.74 11.07
C MET A 76 8.34 17.44 10.72
N LEU A 77 7.99 16.65 11.74
CA LEU A 77 7.30 15.37 11.56
C LEU A 77 5.90 15.55 10.95
N TYR A 78 5.16 16.56 11.41
CA TYR A 78 3.80 16.88 10.96
C TYR A 78 3.78 18.18 10.15
N ASN A 79 4.62 18.24 9.13
CA ASN A 79 4.92 19.47 8.39
C ASN A 79 3.69 20.08 7.70
N ASP A 80 2.83 19.26 7.10
CA ASP A 80 1.65 19.75 6.38
C ASP A 80 0.65 20.42 7.32
N GLN A 81 0.41 19.82 8.50
CA GLN A 81 -0.43 20.41 9.54
C GLN A 81 0.19 21.70 10.07
N TYR A 82 1.50 21.71 10.30
CA TYR A 82 2.20 22.88 10.79
C TYR A 82 2.15 24.04 9.77
N ARG A 83 2.39 23.76 8.48
CA ARG A 83 2.27 24.75 7.40
C ARG A 83 0.85 25.31 7.29
N ALA A 84 -0.17 24.45 7.36
CA ALA A 84 -1.57 24.89 7.36
C ALA A 84 -1.90 25.77 8.56
N PHE A 85 -1.39 25.41 9.75
CA PHE A 85 -1.51 26.23 10.96
C PHE A 85 -0.87 27.61 10.78
N LYS A 86 0.36 27.68 10.25
CA LYS A 86 1.04 28.96 9.98
C LYS A 86 0.33 29.80 8.91
N ALA A 87 -0.32 29.15 7.94
CA ALA A 87 -1.13 29.81 6.93
C ALA A 87 -2.53 30.21 7.42
N GLY A 88 -2.93 29.83 8.64
CA GLY A 88 -4.25 30.13 9.19
C GLY A 88 -5.40 29.40 8.50
N VAL A 89 -5.11 28.28 7.82
CA VAL A 89 -6.11 27.46 7.12
C VAL A 89 -6.40 26.16 7.87
N ALA A 90 -7.45 25.46 7.46
CA ALA A 90 -7.80 24.16 8.04
C ALA A 90 -6.63 23.18 7.90
N GLN A 91 -6.26 22.53 9.01
CA GLN A 91 -5.15 21.59 9.04
C GLN A 91 -5.58 20.25 8.43
N PRO A 92 -4.80 19.70 7.49
CA PRO A 92 -5.15 18.44 6.84
C PRO A 92 -5.13 17.28 7.85
N THR A 93 -6.17 16.46 7.81
CA THR A 93 -6.19 15.18 8.51
C THR A 93 -5.50 14.13 7.63
N SER A 94 -4.61 13.32 8.20
CA SER A 94 -3.93 12.26 7.46
C SER A 94 -4.80 11.01 7.38
N GLY A 95 -5.08 10.54 6.16
CA GLY A 95 -5.89 9.35 5.88
C GLY A 95 -7.25 9.67 5.25
N THR A 96 -8.00 8.62 4.95
CA THR A 96 -9.32 8.66 4.32
C THR A 96 -10.35 9.15 5.33
N PRO A 97 -11.02 10.30 5.11
CA PRO A 97 -12.05 10.78 6.02
C PRO A 97 -13.20 9.77 6.17
N LEU A 98 -13.77 9.64 7.38
CA LEU A 98 -14.96 8.78 7.59
C LEU A 98 -16.16 9.17 6.69
N ALA A 99 -16.16 10.38 6.13
CA ALA A 99 -17.17 10.83 5.18
C ALA A 99 -17.20 10.02 3.88
N GLU A 100 -16.06 9.46 3.48
CA GLU A 100 -15.91 8.70 2.22
C GLU A 100 -16.29 7.23 2.37
N ALA A 101 -16.40 6.71 3.60
CA ALA A 101 -16.80 5.33 3.89
C ALA A 101 -18.33 5.14 3.75
N PRO A 102 -18.84 4.48 2.68
CA PRO A 102 -20.27 4.39 2.40
C PRO A 102 -21.02 3.48 3.36
N PHE A 103 -20.33 2.55 4.03
CA PHE A 103 -20.90 1.66 5.04
C PHE A 103 -21.22 2.38 6.36
N LEU A 104 -20.74 3.62 6.54
CA LEU A 104 -20.98 4.41 7.76
C LEU A 104 -22.12 5.42 7.57
N ALA A 105 -23.23 5.19 8.28
CA ALA A 105 -24.28 6.18 8.43
C ALA A 105 -23.77 7.45 9.15
N GLU A 106 -24.38 8.61 8.89
CA GLU A 106 -23.96 9.89 9.49
C GLU A 106 -23.94 9.87 11.03
N ALA A 107 -24.95 9.25 11.66
CA ALA A 107 -24.99 9.08 13.11
C ALA A 107 -23.73 8.37 13.63
N LYS A 108 -23.35 7.25 13.00
CA LYS A 108 -22.14 6.51 13.37
C LYS A 108 -20.87 7.30 13.13
N ARG A 109 -20.80 8.07 12.03
CA ARG A 109 -19.66 8.97 11.76
C ARG A 109 -19.50 10.02 12.86
N ARG A 110 -20.60 10.57 13.38
CA ARG A 110 -20.56 11.53 14.49
C ARG A 110 -20.13 10.87 15.81
N GLU A 111 -20.61 9.67 16.10
CA GLU A 111 -20.17 8.89 17.27
C GLU A 111 -18.66 8.59 17.23
N LEU A 112 -18.16 8.12 16.07
CA LEU A 112 -16.74 7.85 15.87
C LEU A 112 -15.88 9.11 16.06
N LYS A 113 -16.32 10.25 15.51
CA LYS A 113 -15.65 11.54 15.72
C LYS A 113 -15.62 11.95 17.18
N ALA A 114 -16.68 11.72 17.94
CA ALA A 114 -16.71 11.98 19.38
C ALA A 114 -15.70 11.11 20.16
N LEU A 115 -15.30 9.96 19.60
CA LEU A 115 -14.26 9.08 20.13
C LEU A 115 -12.85 9.37 19.57
N ASN A 116 -12.64 10.52 18.94
CA ASN A 116 -11.39 10.90 18.27
C ASN A 116 -10.98 9.97 17.11
N ILE A 117 -11.94 9.28 16.49
CA ILE A 117 -11.72 8.48 15.27
C ILE A 117 -12.20 9.33 14.08
N HIS A 118 -11.28 9.79 13.24
CA HIS A 118 -11.58 10.75 12.17
C HIS A 118 -11.40 10.17 10.76
N THR A 119 -10.65 9.08 10.65
CA THR A 119 -10.31 8.42 9.38
C THR A 119 -10.62 6.93 9.43
N VAL A 120 -10.71 6.32 8.24
CA VAL A 120 -10.98 4.89 8.09
C VAL A 120 -9.81 4.05 8.56
N GLU A 121 -8.57 4.51 8.33
CA GLU A 121 -7.34 3.86 8.81
C GLU A 121 -7.27 3.85 10.34
N ALA A 122 -7.68 4.96 10.98
CA ALA A 122 -7.76 5.02 12.43
C ALA A 122 -8.79 4.02 12.99
N LEU A 123 -9.93 3.84 12.30
CA LEU A 123 -10.95 2.87 12.67
C LEU A 123 -10.49 1.42 12.47
N ALA A 124 -9.88 1.10 11.33
CA ALA A 124 -9.35 -0.22 11.00
C ALA A 124 -8.20 -0.62 11.91
N GLY A 125 -7.42 0.35 12.40
CA GLY A 125 -6.31 0.11 13.31
C GLY A 125 -6.67 -0.06 14.79
N LEU A 126 -7.94 0.10 15.18
CA LEU A 126 -8.33 0.05 16.60
C LEU A 126 -8.12 -1.34 17.22
N ASP A 127 -7.46 -1.36 18.38
CA ASP A 127 -7.24 -2.57 19.16
C ASP A 127 -7.39 -2.32 20.65
N GLY A 128 -7.41 -3.40 21.45
CA GLY A 128 -7.37 -3.34 22.91
C GLY A 128 -8.52 -2.53 23.52
N ASN A 129 -8.17 -1.58 24.39
CA ASN A 129 -9.14 -0.76 25.12
C ASN A 129 -9.93 0.23 24.23
N PRO A 130 -9.30 0.97 23.28
CA PRO A 130 -10.01 1.74 22.27
C PRO A 130 -11.12 0.98 21.54
N LEU A 131 -10.84 -0.27 21.11
CA LEU A 131 -11.84 -1.10 20.44
C LEU A 131 -13.01 -1.48 21.36
N LYS A 132 -12.74 -1.75 22.64
CA LYS A 132 -13.79 -2.02 23.63
C LYS A 132 -14.70 -0.81 23.87
N GLN A 133 -14.17 0.41 23.78
CA GLN A 133 -14.95 1.64 23.97
C GLN A 133 -15.96 1.89 22.85
N LEU A 134 -15.80 1.30 21.67
CA LEU A 134 -16.81 1.33 20.61
C LEU A 134 -18.08 0.55 20.96
N GLY A 135 -18.04 -0.30 21.99
CA GLY A 135 -19.18 -1.08 22.44
C GLY A 135 -19.56 -2.21 21.47
N MET A 136 -20.83 -2.60 21.50
CA MET A 136 -21.36 -3.69 20.70
C MET A 136 -21.24 -3.35 19.20
N GLY A 137 -20.69 -4.28 18.41
CA GLY A 137 -20.46 -4.09 16.98
C GLY A 137 -19.16 -3.35 16.63
N GLY A 138 -18.35 -2.94 17.61
CA GLY A 138 -17.07 -2.26 17.34
C GLY A 138 -16.10 -3.09 16.49
N ARG A 139 -16.05 -4.41 16.71
CA ARG A 139 -15.19 -5.32 15.93
C ARG A 139 -15.67 -5.51 14.49
N GLU A 140 -16.98 -5.51 14.30
CA GLU A 140 -17.58 -5.54 12.96
C GLU A 140 -17.26 -4.26 12.19
N LEU A 141 -17.38 -3.10 12.83
CA LEU A 141 -17.01 -1.81 12.23
C LEU A 141 -15.52 -1.75 11.86
N LYS A 142 -14.64 -2.29 12.72
CA LYS A 142 -13.20 -2.43 12.42
C LYS A 142 -12.99 -3.28 11.16
N ASN A 143 -13.65 -4.44 11.08
CA ASN A 143 -13.52 -5.35 9.95
C ASN A 143 -14.05 -4.71 8.65
N GLN A 144 -15.16 -3.97 8.70
CA GLN A 144 -15.71 -3.25 7.55
C GLN A 144 -14.78 -2.13 7.09
N ALA A 145 -14.15 -1.41 8.02
CA ALA A 145 -13.14 -0.41 7.70
C ALA A 145 -11.90 -1.05 7.05
N GLN A 146 -11.44 -2.19 7.55
CA GLN A 146 -10.35 -2.94 6.93
C GLN A 146 -10.71 -3.40 5.52
N ALA A 147 -11.89 -4.02 5.35
CA ALA A 147 -12.37 -4.47 4.06
C ALA A 147 -12.52 -3.31 3.04
N TYR A 148 -12.93 -2.13 3.50
CA TYR A 148 -12.98 -0.94 2.66
C TYR A 148 -11.60 -0.50 2.17
N LEU A 149 -10.59 -0.50 3.05
CA LEU A 149 -9.21 -0.16 2.68
C LEU A 149 -8.62 -1.22 1.75
N ASP A 150 -8.88 -2.50 2.01
CA ASP A 150 -8.42 -3.62 1.17
C ASP A 150 -9.05 -3.55 -0.22
N ALA A 151 -10.35 -3.25 -0.32
CA ALA A 151 -11.04 -3.07 -1.59
C ALA A 151 -10.51 -1.85 -2.38
N ALA A 152 -10.22 -0.75 -1.70
CA ALA A 152 -9.61 0.42 -2.32
C ALA A 152 -8.21 0.09 -2.87
N ALA A 153 -7.38 -0.62 -2.10
CA ALA A 153 -6.06 -1.07 -2.55
C ALA A 153 -6.14 -2.05 -3.74
N GLY A 154 -6.98 -3.08 -3.65
CA GLY A 154 -7.15 -4.06 -4.73
C GLY A 154 -7.72 -3.45 -6.02
N SER A 155 -8.57 -2.42 -5.93
CA SER A 155 -9.07 -1.70 -7.11
C SER A 155 -7.99 -0.87 -7.81
N ALA A 156 -7.02 -0.34 -7.06
CA ALA A 156 -5.88 0.38 -7.61
C ALA A 156 -4.93 -0.56 -8.38
N ASP A 157 -4.66 -1.76 -7.84
CA ASP A 157 -3.83 -2.77 -8.49
C ASP A 157 -4.47 -3.26 -9.80
N VAL A 158 -5.77 -3.56 -9.80
CA VAL A 158 -6.49 -3.98 -11.02
C VAL A 158 -6.47 -2.88 -12.08
N THR A 159 -6.62 -1.62 -11.70
CA THR A 159 -6.58 -0.49 -12.64
C THR A 159 -5.18 -0.27 -13.20
N SER A 160 -4.14 -0.38 -12.36
CA SER A 160 -2.73 -0.30 -12.78
C SER A 160 -2.35 -1.44 -13.72
N LEU A 161 -2.72 -2.67 -13.39
CA LEU A 161 -2.49 -3.87 -14.21
C LEU A 161 -3.22 -3.79 -15.56
N ALA A 162 -4.43 -3.24 -15.59
CA ALA A 162 -5.18 -3.05 -16.83
C ALA A 162 -4.54 -1.96 -17.73
N ALA A 163 -4.03 -0.88 -17.13
CA ALA A 163 -3.31 0.17 -17.85
C ALA A 163 -1.98 -0.36 -18.43
N GLU A 164 -1.22 -1.12 -17.65
CA GLU A 164 0.03 -1.75 -18.08
C GLU A 164 -0.21 -2.78 -19.20
N ASN A 165 -1.24 -3.63 -19.08
CA ASN A 165 -1.62 -4.55 -20.15
C ASN A 165 -1.99 -3.83 -21.44
N THR A 166 -2.69 -2.69 -21.34
CA THR A 166 -3.06 -1.90 -22.52
C THR A 166 -1.82 -1.28 -23.18
N ALA A 167 -0.90 -0.74 -22.37
CA ALA A 167 0.35 -0.16 -22.86
C ALA A 167 1.27 -1.22 -23.50
N LEU A 168 1.40 -2.40 -22.89
CA LEU A 168 2.18 -3.51 -23.43
C LEU A 168 1.58 -4.04 -24.75
N ARG A 169 0.24 -4.11 -24.85
CA ARG A 169 -0.42 -4.50 -26.10
C ARG A 169 -0.16 -3.49 -27.21
N GLN A 170 -0.22 -2.19 -26.92
CA GLN A 170 0.13 -1.14 -27.88
C GLN A 170 1.59 -1.25 -28.34
N GLN A 171 2.53 -1.48 -27.41
CA GLN A 171 3.94 -1.70 -27.77
C GLN A 171 4.16 -2.93 -28.65
N MET A 172 3.45 -4.03 -28.36
CA MET A 172 3.51 -5.25 -29.17
C MET A 172 2.95 -5.02 -30.57
N ASP A 173 1.87 -4.27 -30.71
CA ASP A 173 1.27 -3.93 -32.00
C ASP A 173 2.17 -2.99 -32.81
N ASP A 174 2.75 -1.97 -32.18
CA ASP A 174 3.70 -1.04 -32.80
C ASP A 174 4.97 -1.76 -33.26
N MET A 175 5.52 -2.66 -32.43
CA MET A 175 6.71 -3.44 -32.78
C MET A 175 6.43 -4.43 -33.92
N ARG A 176 5.24 -5.05 -33.93
CA ARG A 176 4.79 -5.90 -35.04
C ARG A 176 4.65 -5.11 -36.34
N ALA A 177 4.11 -3.89 -36.28
CA ALA A 177 4.01 -3.01 -37.44
C ALA A 177 5.40 -2.63 -37.98
N GLN A 178 6.34 -2.26 -37.10
CA GLN A 178 7.72 -1.97 -37.49
C GLN A 178 8.43 -3.18 -38.11
N MET A 179 8.23 -4.38 -37.56
CA MET A 179 8.78 -5.61 -38.14
C MET A 179 8.18 -5.91 -39.51
N ALA A 180 6.86 -5.72 -39.69
CA ALA A 180 6.19 -5.90 -40.97
C ALA A 180 6.74 -4.93 -42.03
N ASP A 181 6.95 -3.66 -41.67
CA ASP A 181 7.53 -2.64 -42.54
C ASP A 181 8.99 -2.95 -42.89
N LEU A 182 9.80 -3.43 -41.94
CA LEU A 182 11.18 -3.87 -42.20
C LEU A 182 11.24 -5.07 -43.14
N ILE A 183 10.36 -6.05 -42.96
CA ILE A 183 10.26 -7.23 -43.84
C ILE A 183 9.83 -6.79 -45.26
N ALA A 184 8.88 -5.87 -45.37
CA ALA A 184 8.44 -5.30 -46.65
C ALA A 184 9.56 -4.51 -47.35
N TYR A 185 10.31 -3.71 -46.58
CA TYR A 185 11.46 -2.94 -47.07
C TYR A 185 12.57 -3.86 -47.58
N ASN A 186 12.90 -4.92 -46.83
CA ASN A 186 13.94 -5.88 -47.22
C ASN A 186 13.55 -6.70 -48.46
N LYS A 187 12.23 -6.91 -48.68
CA LYS A 187 11.68 -7.56 -49.88
C LYS A 187 11.76 -6.67 -51.13
N GLY A 188 11.90 -5.34 -50.96
CA GLY A 188 12.08 -4.38 -52.05
C GLY A 188 13.53 -4.08 -52.45
N ALA A 189 14.51 -4.45 -51.62
CA ALA A 189 15.90 -4.02 -51.76
C ALA A 189 16.92 -5.12 -52.19
N SER A 190 16.51 -6.37 -52.42
CA SER A 190 17.41 -7.40 -52.94
C SER A 190 16.78 -8.25 -54.04
N GLY A 191 17.07 -7.89 -55.29
CA GLY A 191 17.07 -8.83 -56.39
C GLY A 191 18.28 -9.77 -56.27
N GLY A 192 18.01 -11.02 -55.89
CA GLY A 192 18.82 -12.20 -56.23
C GLY A 192 19.96 -12.60 -55.28
N VAL A 193 19.72 -13.63 -54.45
CA VAL A 193 20.54 -14.86 -54.39
C VAL A 193 19.62 -16.03 -54.04
N ALA A 194 19.84 -17.16 -54.70
CA ALA A 194 19.03 -18.37 -54.69
C ALA A 194 18.97 -19.10 -53.33
N GLY A 195 17.83 -19.75 -53.07
CA GLY A 195 17.79 -21.04 -52.36
C GLY A 195 17.17 -21.05 -50.96
N HIS A 196 15.84 -20.97 -50.85
CA HIS A 196 15.07 -21.76 -49.89
C HIS A 196 13.65 -21.92 -50.43
N THR A 197 13.17 -23.16 -50.51
CA THR A 197 11.82 -23.52 -50.97
C THR A 197 10.75 -22.81 -50.14
N PRO A 198 9.63 -22.35 -50.74
CA PRO A 198 8.51 -21.82 -49.97
C PRO A 198 7.87 -22.94 -49.15
N VAL A 199 7.92 -22.84 -47.82
CA VAL A 199 6.91 -23.51 -46.99
C VAL A 199 5.72 -22.58 -46.96
N GLU A 200 4.66 -22.99 -47.66
CA GLU A 200 3.36 -22.33 -47.70
C GLU A 200 2.79 -22.24 -46.27
N PRO A 201 2.41 -21.05 -45.76
CA PRO A 201 1.73 -20.97 -44.48
C PRO A 201 0.32 -21.53 -44.66
N LYS A 202 0.11 -22.75 -44.17
CA LYS A 202 -1.20 -23.35 -43.99
C LYS A 202 -2.02 -22.43 -43.07
N VAL A 203 -3.13 -21.89 -43.58
CA VAL A 203 -4.13 -21.21 -42.76
C VAL A 203 -4.57 -22.20 -41.68
N PRO A 204 -4.50 -21.88 -40.37
CA PRO A 204 -5.02 -22.77 -39.35
C PRO A 204 -6.54 -22.83 -39.50
N ASP A 205 -7.06 -24.05 -39.64
CA ASP A 205 -8.47 -24.38 -39.56
C ASP A 205 -9.08 -23.79 -38.28
N PRO A 206 -10.29 -23.20 -38.28
CA PRO A 206 -10.88 -22.57 -37.10
C PRO A 206 -11.45 -23.58 -36.07
N GLU A 207 -11.02 -24.85 -36.10
CA GLU A 207 -11.53 -25.93 -35.23
C GLU A 207 -10.44 -26.72 -34.48
N LEU A 208 -9.22 -26.18 -34.31
CA LEU A 208 -8.20 -26.82 -33.48
C LEU A 208 -8.27 -26.33 -32.03
N GLU A 209 -8.73 -27.22 -31.16
CA GLU A 209 -8.61 -27.16 -29.71
C GLU A 209 -7.16 -26.80 -29.30
N PRO A 210 -6.94 -26.08 -28.19
CA PRO A 210 -5.59 -25.69 -27.80
C PRO A 210 -4.73 -26.95 -27.59
N GLU A 211 -3.72 -27.12 -28.45
CA GLU A 211 -2.66 -28.11 -28.27
C GLU A 211 -1.95 -27.80 -26.94
N ILE A 212 -2.20 -28.66 -25.96
CA ILE A 212 -1.48 -28.71 -24.71
C ILE A 212 -0.05 -29.09 -25.10
N GLU A 213 0.92 -28.18 -24.95
CA GLU A 213 2.34 -28.49 -25.10
C GLU A 213 2.62 -29.73 -24.25
N GLU A 214 2.98 -30.84 -24.92
CA GLU A 214 3.33 -32.09 -24.25
C GLU A 214 4.38 -31.77 -23.18
N ALA A 215 4.06 -32.13 -21.94
CA ALA A 215 4.89 -31.90 -20.79
C ALA A 215 6.30 -32.44 -21.08
N SER A 216 7.26 -31.52 -21.24
CA SER A 216 8.66 -31.91 -21.20
C SER A 216 8.91 -32.56 -19.84
N THR A 217 9.29 -33.83 -19.85
CA THR A 217 9.59 -34.63 -18.66
C THR A 217 10.87 -34.19 -17.94
N ASP A 218 11.37 -33.00 -18.27
CA ASP A 218 12.56 -32.40 -17.69
C ASP A 218 12.16 -31.43 -16.58
N PHE A 219 11.80 -32.00 -15.44
CA PHE A 219 11.42 -31.25 -14.24
C PHE A 219 12.57 -30.40 -13.68
N GLU A 220 13.82 -30.63 -14.07
CA GLU A 220 14.97 -29.85 -13.59
C GLU A 220 14.92 -28.38 -14.03
N GLN A 221 14.28 -28.10 -15.17
CA GLN A 221 14.17 -26.75 -15.73
C GLN A 221 12.93 -25.98 -15.23
N TRP A 222 12.08 -26.62 -14.43
CA TRP A 222 10.88 -25.99 -13.92
C TRP A 222 11.20 -25.14 -12.69
N ASP A 223 10.51 -24.02 -12.55
CA ASP A 223 10.58 -23.19 -11.35
C ASP A 223 9.85 -23.86 -10.16
N ASP A 224 10.23 -23.45 -8.94
CA ASP A 224 9.71 -24.02 -7.70
C ASP A 224 8.17 -23.94 -7.58
N ASP A 225 7.56 -22.90 -8.12
CA ASP A 225 6.11 -22.72 -7.99
C ASP A 225 5.34 -23.57 -8.99
N ARG A 226 5.84 -23.71 -10.22
CA ARG A 226 5.32 -24.65 -11.22
C ARG A 226 5.43 -26.10 -10.76
N LEU A 227 6.55 -26.49 -10.14
CA LEU A 227 6.70 -27.83 -9.55
C LEU A 227 5.68 -28.09 -8.43
N LYS A 228 5.46 -27.09 -7.55
CA LYS A 228 4.46 -27.21 -6.46
C LYS A 228 3.03 -27.30 -6.99
N ASP A 229 2.71 -26.59 -8.07
CA ASP A 229 1.39 -26.66 -8.71
C ASP A 229 1.16 -28.03 -9.36
N TYR A 230 2.16 -28.58 -10.04
CA TYR A 230 2.11 -29.93 -10.59
C TYR A 230 1.91 -31.00 -9.50
N ILE A 231 2.69 -30.93 -8.41
CA ILE A 231 2.52 -31.84 -7.27
C ILE A 231 1.13 -31.68 -6.65
N ALA A 232 0.60 -30.46 -6.53
CA ALA A 232 -0.73 -30.22 -5.98
C ALA A 232 -1.85 -30.81 -6.84
N GLN A 233 -1.72 -30.76 -8.16
CA GLN A 233 -2.68 -31.36 -9.10
C GLN A 233 -2.70 -32.89 -8.98
N HIS A 234 -1.55 -33.53 -8.81
CA HIS A 234 -1.45 -35.00 -8.73
C HIS A 234 -1.70 -35.56 -7.32
N THR A 235 -1.39 -34.82 -6.25
CA THR A 235 -1.53 -35.28 -4.85
C THR A 235 -2.70 -34.67 -4.08
N GLY A 236 -3.40 -33.69 -4.68
CA GLY A 236 -4.53 -32.99 -4.07
C GLY A 236 -4.15 -31.94 -3.03
N SER A 237 -2.86 -31.71 -2.75
CA SER A 237 -2.42 -30.64 -1.85
C SER A 237 -1.00 -30.15 -2.15
N ARG A 238 -0.76 -28.84 -1.98
CA ARG A 238 0.57 -28.25 -2.16
C ARG A 238 1.53 -28.79 -1.07
N PRO A 239 2.80 -29.10 -1.41
CA PRO A 239 3.81 -29.49 -0.43
C PRO A 239 3.89 -28.51 0.75
N ARG A 240 3.86 -29.05 1.98
CA ARG A 240 3.92 -28.24 3.21
C ARG A 240 5.37 -27.92 3.58
N GLY A 241 5.60 -26.69 4.04
CA GLY A 241 6.93 -26.21 4.44
C GLY A 241 7.70 -25.56 3.29
N ASN A 242 9.02 -25.47 3.42
CA ASN A 242 9.92 -24.94 2.39
C ASN A 242 10.85 -26.05 1.86
N PRO A 243 10.33 -27.02 1.08
CA PRO A 243 11.16 -28.05 0.45
C PRO A 243 12.15 -27.43 -0.54
N SER A 244 13.32 -28.04 -0.70
CA SER A 244 14.31 -27.58 -1.68
C SER A 244 13.86 -27.89 -3.11
N HIS A 245 14.33 -27.10 -4.09
CA HIS A 245 14.07 -27.33 -5.52
C HIS A 245 14.31 -28.78 -5.95
N ASN A 246 15.44 -29.38 -5.56
CA ASN A 246 15.75 -30.79 -5.83
C ASN A 246 14.69 -31.77 -5.26
N THR A 247 14.12 -31.45 -4.10
CA THR A 247 13.04 -32.25 -3.50
C THR A 247 11.74 -32.15 -4.31
N LEU A 248 11.45 -30.97 -4.86
CA LEU A 248 10.28 -30.73 -5.72
C LEU A 248 10.41 -31.43 -7.07
N VAL A 249 11.62 -31.39 -7.67
CA VAL A 249 11.94 -32.12 -8.91
C VAL A 249 11.77 -33.63 -8.71
N ALA A 250 12.33 -34.18 -7.62
CA ALA A 250 12.21 -35.61 -7.32
C ALA A 250 10.75 -36.04 -7.11
N ALA A 251 9.96 -35.25 -6.37
CA ALA A 251 8.54 -35.53 -6.16
C ALA A 251 7.71 -35.44 -7.46
N ALA A 252 8.01 -34.48 -8.33
CA ALA A 252 7.34 -34.37 -9.63
C ALA A 252 7.70 -35.54 -10.56
N ALA A 253 8.96 -35.97 -10.57
CA ALA A 253 9.43 -37.12 -11.35
C ALA A 253 8.84 -38.45 -10.87
N GLU A 254 8.63 -38.64 -9.57
CA GLU A 254 7.93 -39.82 -9.03
C GLU A 254 6.46 -39.86 -9.47
N LEU A 255 5.76 -38.72 -9.44
CA LEU A 255 4.35 -38.62 -9.85
C LEU A 255 4.13 -38.78 -11.36
N ALA A 256 5.17 -38.57 -12.17
CA ALA A 256 5.12 -38.77 -13.62
C ALA A 256 5.34 -40.24 -14.03
N ASN A 257 5.99 -41.05 -13.17
CA ASN A 257 6.37 -42.43 -13.46
C ASN A 257 5.51 -43.48 -12.72
N GLY A 258 4.54 -43.05 -11.90
CA GLY A 258 3.65 -43.92 -11.10
C GLY A 258 2.20 -43.82 -11.53
#